data_AF-A0AA38XTP7-F1
#
_entry.id   AF-A0AA38XTP7-F1
#
_cell.length_a   1.000
_cell.length_b   1.000
_cell.length_c   1.000
_cell.angle_alpha   90.00
_cell.angle_beta   90.00
_cell.angle_gamma   90.00
#
_symmetry.space_group_name_H-M   'P 1'
#
loop_
_entity.id
_entity.type
_entity.pdbx_description
1 polymer ?
#
loop_
_entity_poly.entity_id
_entity_poly.type
_entity_poly.pdbx_seq_one_letter_code
_entity_poly.pdbx_strand_id
1 'polypeptide(L)'
;MRDSVVGRLGNVSETGMLMLASAALRDDALYQLRFPLPLADGRSELIDVGVHLLWSEPAHAPGQSWAGFRFLTLSREHRQLLRRWIGEDNDEAPVSTG
;
A
#
# COMPACT_ATOMS: atom_id res chain seq x y z
N MET A 1 -18.29 -11.12 -5.70
CA MET A 1 -17.72 -10.11 -4.79
C MET A 1 -17.37 -8.90 -5.65
N ARG A 2 -17.86 -7.70 -5.33
CA ARG A 2 -17.49 -6.48 -6.08
C ARG A 2 -16.28 -5.86 -5.40
N ASP A 3 -15.33 -5.40 -6.19
CA ASP A 3 -14.24 -4.58 -5.68
C ASP A 3 -14.84 -3.28 -5.12
N SER A 4 -14.45 -2.93 -3.89
CA SER A 4 -14.85 -1.69 -3.22
C SER A 4 -13.59 -0.93 -2.84
N VAL A 5 -13.60 0.38 -3.03
CA VAL A 5 -12.52 1.24 -2.52
C VAL A 5 -12.66 1.30 -1.00
N VAL A 6 -11.59 0.90 -0.30
CA VAL A 6 -11.55 0.87 1.19
C VAL A 6 -10.67 1.97 1.78
N GLY A 7 -9.93 2.69 0.94
CA GLY A 7 -9.05 3.76 1.36
C GLY A 7 -8.06 4.16 0.29
N ARG A 8 -7.10 4.99 0.70
CA ARG A 8 -5.98 5.45 -0.12
C ARG A 8 -4.67 4.99 0.49
N LEU A 9 -3.81 4.40 -0.34
CA LEU A 9 -2.45 4.03 0.07
C LEU A 9 -1.65 5.29 0.41
N GLY A 10 -1.07 5.33 1.61
CA GLY A 10 -0.24 6.43 2.10
C GLY A 10 1.25 6.12 1.92
N ASN A 11 1.69 4.96 2.40
CA ASN A 11 3.04 4.46 2.18
C ASN A 11 3.03 2.95 1.96
N VAL A 12 4.11 2.43 1.38
CA VAL A 12 4.29 0.99 1.16
C VAL A 12 5.75 0.62 1.37
N SER A 13 5.99 -0.56 1.91
CA SER A 13 7.30 -1.19 2.02
C SER A 13 7.25 -2.62 1.49
N GLU A 14 8.37 -3.34 1.50
CA GLU A 14 8.39 -4.76 1.09
C GLU A 14 7.52 -5.67 1.98
N THR A 15 7.18 -5.23 3.19
CA THR A 15 6.55 -6.06 4.23
C THR A 15 5.21 -5.53 4.73
N GLY A 16 4.81 -4.32 4.33
CA GLY A 16 3.59 -3.72 4.84
C GLY A 16 3.20 -2.44 4.12
N MET A 17 2.13 -1.83 4.61
CA MET A 17 1.62 -0.58 4.07
C MET A 17 0.86 0.23 5.12
N LEU A 18 0.85 1.54 4.91
CA LEU A 18 -0.04 2.48 5.58
C LEU A 18 -1.16 2.87 4.63
N MET A 19 -2.40 2.84 5.11
CA MET A 19 -3.57 3.28 4.37
C MET A 19 -4.32 4.34 5.17
N LEU A 20 -4.78 5.38 4.48
CA LEU A 20 -5.87 6.22 4.95
C LEU A 20 -7.18 5.53 4.57
N ALA A 21 -7.74 4.77 5.50
CA ALA A 21 -8.99 4.05 5.30
C ALA A 21 -10.17 5.02 5.20
N SER A 22 -11.09 4.73 4.29
CA SER A 22 -12.38 5.44 4.12
C SER A 22 -13.57 4.50 4.37
N ALA A 23 -13.30 3.31 4.88
CA ALA A 23 -14.26 2.29 5.25
C ALA A 23 -13.95 1.79 6.66
N ALA A 24 -14.98 1.32 7.37
CA ALA A 24 -14.80 0.71 8.67
C ALA A 24 -13.96 -0.57 8.55
N LEU A 25 -12.84 -0.60 9.26
CA LEU A 25 -11.99 -1.78 9.39
C LEU A 25 -12.31 -2.46 10.72
N ARG A 26 -12.37 -3.79 10.69
CA ARG A 26 -12.39 -4.63 11.88
C ARG A 26 -10.96 -4.83 12.38
N ASP A 27 -10.76 -4.58 13.67
CA ASP A 27 -9.50 -4.80 14.38
C ASP A 27 -9.01 -6.25 14.26
N ASP A 28 -7.69 -6.41 14.14
CA ASP A 28 -6.98 -7.71 14.07
C ASP A 28 -7.49 -8.62 12.92
N ALA A 29 -8.14 -8.04 11.90
CA ALA A 29 -8.70 -8.80 10.79
C ALA A 29 -7.72 -8.97 9.62
N LEU A 30 -7.97 -10.03 8.85
CA LEU A 30 -7.27 -10.33 7.61
C LEU A 30 -8.08 -9.85 6.41
N TYR A 31 -7.42 -9.19 5.46
CA TYR A 31 -8.04 -8.68 4.24
C TYR A 31 -7.28 -9.16 3.02
N GLN A 32 -8.00 -9.34 1.91
CA GLN A 32 -7.42 -9.38 0.57
C GLN A 32 -7.66 -8.01 -0.05
N LEU A 33 -6.56 -7.32 -0.35
CA LEU A 33 -6.57 -5.97 -0.90
C LEU A 33 -5.82 -5.96 -2.22
N ARG A 34 -6.14 -4.94 -3.02
CA ARG A 34 -5.48 -4.67 -4.28
C ARG A 34 -5.14 -3.20 -4.34
N PHE A 35 -3.94 -2.87 -4.81
CA PHE A 35 -3.57 -1.48 -5.08
C PHE A 35 -2.79 -1.37 -6.40
N PRO A 36 -2.95 -0.27 -7.15
CA PRO A 36 -2.12 0.00 -8.31
C PRO A 36 -0.70 0.42 -7.89
N LEU A 37 0.31 -0.16 -8.52
CA LEU A 37 1.71 0.24 -8.41
C LEU A 37 2.14 0.90 -9.72
N PRO A 38 2.43 2.22 -9.72
CA PRO A 38 2.84 2.92 -10.93
C PRO A 38 4.22 2.44 -11.37
N LEU A 39 4.45 2.27 -12.67
CA LEU A 39 5.73 1.84 -13.23
C LEU A 39 6.38 2.98 -14.02
N ALA A 40 7.70 2.90 -14.21
CA ALA A 40 8.48 3.93 -14.92
C ALA A 40 8.05 4.18 -16.37
N ASP A 41 7.41 3.19 -17.01
CA ASP A 41 6.89 3.30 -18.38
C ASP A 41 5.50 3.97 -18.47
N GLY A 42 5.00 4.52 -17.36
CA GLY A 42 3.71 5.18 -17.27
C GLY A 42 2.53 4.22 -17.12
N ARG A 43 2.75 2.90 -17.09
CA ARG A 43 1.72 1.91 -16.78
C ARG A 43 1.54 1.75 -15.26
N SER A 44 0.55 0.97 -14.87
CA SER A 44 0.39 0.54 -13.48
C SER A 44 0.10 -0.95 -13.43
N GLU A 45 0.77 -1.65 -12.53
CA GLU A 45 0.47 -3.05 -12.24
C GLU A 45 -0.42 -3.15 -11.00
N LEU A 46 -1.41 -4.05 -11.02
CA LEU A 46 -2.25 -4.29 -9.86
C LEU A 46 -1.60 -5.31 -8.93
N ILE A 47 -1.28 -4.88 -7.72
CA ILE A 47 -0.71 -5.73 -6.68
C ILE A 47 -1.84 -6.31 -5.84
N ASP A 48 -2.08 -7.61 -5.97
CA ASP A 48 -2.92 -8.38 -5.06
C ASP A 48 -2.12 -8.82 -3.82
N VAL A 49 -2.64 -8.50 -2.64
CA VAL A 49 -1.97 -8.74 -1.36
C VAL A 49 -2.97 -9.17 -0.27
N GLY A 50 -2.60 -10.22 0.47
CA GLY A 50 -3.26 -10.56 1.72
C GLY A 50 -2.56 -9.83 2.86
N VAL A 51 -3.33 -9.19 3.73
CA VAL A 51 -2.81 -8.34 4.80
C VAL A 51 -3.43 -8.64 6.16
N HIS A 52 -2.69 -8.36 7.22
CA HIS A 52 -3.19 -8.31 8.59
C HIS A 52 -3.19 -6.86 9.08
N LEU A 53 -4.33 -6.37 9.54
CA LEU A 53 -4.43 -5.08 10.22
C LEU A 53 -3.71 -5.15 11.57
N LEU A 54 -2.74 -4.26 11.80
CA LEU A 54 -1.98 -4.20 13.05
C LEU A 54 -2.55 -3.18 14.03
N TRP A 55 -2.98 -2.04 13.50
CA TRP A 55 -3.55 -0.94 14.28
C TRP A 55 -4.42 -0.07 13.37
N SER A 56 -5.41 0.59 13.96
CA SER A 56 -6.19 1.64 13.30
C SER A 56 -6.45 2.79 14.26
N GLU A 57 -6.15 4.01 13.81
CA GLU A 57 -6.30 5.24 14.60
C GLU A 57 -7.14 6.26 13.82
N PRO A 58 -8.09 6.96 14.47
CA PRO A 58 -8.88 8.00 13.80
C PRO A 58 -7.99 9.06 13.14
N ALA A 59 -8.33 9.42 11.90
CA ALA A 59 -7.71 10.56 11.23
C ALA A 59 -8.41 11.87 11.64
N HIS A 60 -7.89 13.01 11.18
CA HIS A 60 -8.52 14.32 11.42
C HIS A 60 -9.91 14.44 10.78
N ALA A 61 -10.15 13.76 9.67
CA ALA A 61 -11.44 13.77 8.97
C ALA A 61 -12.38 12.68 9.53
N PRO A 62 -13.65 13.01 9.84
CA PRO A 62 -14.63 12.03 10.27
C PRO A 62 -14.81 10.88 9.28
N GLY A 63 -14.90 9.65 9.79
CA GLY A 63 -15.07 8.45 8.96
C GLY A 63 -13.79 7.98 8.26
N GLN A 64 -12.64 8.62 8.53
CA GLN A 64 -11.33 8.16 8.08
C GLN A 64 -10.47 7.70 9.25
N SER A 65 -9.62 6.70 8.99
CA SER A 65 -8.61 6.25 9.95
C SER A 65 -7.29 5.97 9.26
N TRP A 66 -6.20 6.24 9.94
CA TRP A 66 -4.91 5.67 9.58
C TRP A 66 -4.90 4.20 10.00
N ALA A 67 -4.41 3.33 9.12
CA ALA A 67 -4.36 1.90 9.37
C ALA A 67 -3.03 1.33 8.87
N GLY A 68 -2.32 0.66 9.77
CA GLY A 68 -1.07 -0.04 9.47
C GLY A 68 -1.30 -1.51 9.23
N PHE A 69 -0.74 -2.05 8.15
CA PHE A 69 -0.89 -3.44 7.76
C PHE A 69 0.47 -4.12 7.57
N ARG A 70 0.54 -5.41 7.94
CA ARG A 70 1.61 -6.31 7.47
C ARG A 70 1.12 -7.17 6.32
N PHE A 71 2.01 -7.47 5.38
CA PHE A 71 1.75 -8.41 4.31
C PHE A 71 1.84 -9.85 4.80
N LEU A 72 0.85 -10.66 4.44
CA LEU A 72 0.79 -12.10 4.70
C LEU A 72 1.07 -12.88 3.43
N THR A 73 0.43 -12.49 2.32
CA THR A 73 0.54 -13.17 1.04
C THR A 73 0.81 -12.17 -0.05
N LEU A 74 1.85 -12.42 -0.82
CA LEU A 74 2.21 -11.67 -2.02
C LEU A 74 2.87 -12.66 -2.96
N SER A 75 2.44 -12.70 -4.23
CA SER A 75 3.07 -13.56 -5.23
C SER A 75 4.55 -13.22 -5.37
N ARG A 76 5.35 -14.17 -5.85
CA ARG A 76 6.78 -13.93 -6.03
C ARG A 76 7.02 -12.82 -7.04
N GLU A 77 6.22 -12.78 -8.09
CA GLU A 77 6.24 -11.80 -9.16
C GLU A 77 5.90 -10.39 -8.62
N HIS A 78 4.82 -10.25 -7.83
CA HIS A 78 4.45 -8.98 -7.19
C HIS A 78 5.49 -8.52 -6.18
N ARG A 79 6.11 -9.44 -5.42
CA ARG A 79 7.18 -9.11 -4.48
C ARG A 79 8.42 -8.56 -5.18
N GLN A 80 8.83 -9.18 -6.28
CA GLN A 80 9.95 -8.70 -7.08
C GLN A 80 9.66 -7.35 -7.72
N LEU A 81 8.43 -7.14 -8.19
CA LEU A 81 8.01 -5.88 -8.75
C LEU A 81 8.04 -4.75 -7.71
N LEU A 82 7.41 -4.98 -6.56
CA LEU A 82 7.39 -4.01 -5.46
C LEU A 82 8.80 -3.67 -4.97
N ARG A 83 9.67 -4.67 -4.84
CA ARG A 83 11.07 -4.44 -4.42
C ARG A 83 11.84 -3.58 -5.41
N ARG A 84 11.66 -3.80 -6.72
CA ARG A 84 12.29 -2.96 -7.75
C ARG A 84 11.75 -1.54 -7.69
N TRP A 85 10.44 -1.39 -7.58
CA TRP A 85 9.79 -0.09 -7.49
C TRP A 85 10.28 0.73 -6.29
N ILE A 86 10.39 0.11 -5.11
CA ILE A 86 10.95 0.76 -3.90
C ILE A 86 12.42 1.16 -4.12
N GLY A 87 13.19 0.34 -4.85
CA GLY A 87 14.58 0.65 -5.18
C GLY A 87 14.69 1.85 -6.13
N GLU A 88 13.81 1.95 -7.12
CA GLU A 88 13.76 3.05 -8.10
C GLU A 88 13.39 4.40 -7.45
N ASP A 89 12.44 4.41 -6.49
CA ASP A 89 12.04 5.62 -5.74
C ASP A 89 13.20 6.23 -4.91
N ASN A 90 14.23 5.44 -4.58
CA ASN A 90 15.38 5.90 -3.81
C ASN A 90 16.51 6.51 -4.69
N ASP A 91 16.44 6.40 -6.02
CA ASP A 91 17.47 6.89 -6.94
C ASP A 91 17.22 8.33 -7.45
N GLU A 92 16.17 9.02 -6.98
CA GLU A 92 15.91 10.43 -7.32
C GLU A 92 16.80 11.42 -6.51
N ALA A 93 18.03 11.57 -7.01
CA ALA A 93 18.95 12.75 -7.02
C ALA A 93 19.90 13.07 -5.84
N PRO A 94 21.17 13.45 -6.13
CA PRO A 94 21.72 14.71 -5.67
C PRO A 94 21.35 15.83 -6.65
N VAL A 95 20.67 16.87 -6.15
CA VAL A 95 20.48 18.13 -6.85
C VAL A 95 21.86 18.68 -7.24
N SER A 96 22.15 18.73 -8.54
CA SER A 96 23.29 19.46 -9.05
C SER A 96 22.98 20.95 -8.96
N THR A 97 23.30 21.56 -7.82
CA THR A 97 23.35 23.02 -7.69
C THR A 97 24.58 23.50 -8.47
N GLY A 98 24.35 23.89 -9.72
CA GLY A 98 25.28 24.72 -10.48
C GLY A 98 25.18 26.19 -10.08
#